data_AF-A0A0F9ABR3-F1
#
_entry.id   AF-A0A0F9ABR3-F1
#
_cell.length_a   1.000
_cell.length_b   1.000
_cell.length_c   1.000
_cell.angle_alpha   90.00
_cell.angle_beta   90.00
_cell.angle_gamma   90.00
#
_symmetry.space_group_name_H-M   'P 1'
#
loop_
_entity.id
_entity.type
_entity.pdbx_description
1 polymer ?
#
loop_
_entity_poly.entity_id
_entity_poly.type
_entity_poly.pdbx_seq_one_letter_code
_entity_poly.pdbx_strand_id
1 'polypeptide(L)'
;MSGYVRDATHPTPRRKSKEQRQEKRMKLYRPDPLDSMAEFKYYAINLPGRLKMVKLLILSDLHLGNPSCSLKHFRAVLRYVQSDPEMYVIFNGDLAECV
;
A
#
# COMPACT_ATOMS: atom_id res chain seq x y z
N MET A 1 -22.17 26.59 -56.48
CA MET A 1 -22.77 25.77 -55.40
C MET A 1 -22.05 24.44 -55.35
N SER A 2 -21.27 24.17 -54.31
CA SER A 2 -20.89 22.80 -53.94
C SER A 2 -20.50 22.80 -52.47
N GLY A 3 -21.18 21.95 -51.70
CA GLY A 3 -21.27 22.02 -50.24
C GLY A 3 -20.04 21.49 -49.51
N TYR A 4 -19.82 22.08 -48.34
CA TYR A 4 -18.97 21.52 -47.29
C TYR A 4 -19.57 20.20 -46.80
N VAL A 5 -18.84 19.10 -46.99
CA VAL A 5 -19.12 17.81 -46.33
C VAL A 5 -18.31 17.78 -45.03
N ARG A 6 -18.99 17.73 -43.88
CA ARG A 6 -18.36 17.52 -42.58
C ARG A 6 -18.15 16.01 -42.38
N ASP A 7 -16.91 15.54 -42.43
CA ASP A 7 -16.57 14.20 -41.97
C ASP A 7 -16.67 14.14 -40.44
N ALA A 8 -17.70 13.48 -39.95
CA ALA A 8 -17.94 13.22 -38.53
C ALA A 8 -17.47 11.80 -38.19
N THR A 9 -16.16 11.59 -38.04
CA THR A 9 -15.59 10.29 -37.64
C THR A 9 -14.55 10.43 -36.53
N HIS A 10 -14.91 11.13 -35.46
CA HIS A 10 -14.26 10.94 -34.16
C HIS A 10 -15.31 10.53 -33.12
N PRO A 11 -15.29 9.28 -32.62
CA PRO A 11 -16.19 8.89 -31.54
C PRO A 11 -15.79 9.65 -30.27
N THR A 12 -16.70 10.49 -29.79
CA THR A 12 -16.60 11.08 -28.46
C THR A 12 -16.51 9.96 -27.42
N PRO A 13 -15.64 10.06 -26.40
CA PRO A 13 -15.53 9.04 -25.38
C PRO A 13 -16.87 8.93 -24.66
N ARG A 14 -17.58 7.81 -24.88
CA ARG A 14 -18.86 7.53 -24.21
C ARG A 14 -18.65 7.67 -22.70
N ARG A 15 -19.39 8.60 -22.08
CA ARG A 15 -19.51 8.66 -20.63
C ARG A 15 -19.99 7.30 -20.16
N LYS A 16 -19.11 6.55 -19.48
CA LYS A 16 -19.47 5.27 -18.87
C LYS A 16 -20.66 5.49 -17.95
N SER A 17 -21.69 4.66 -18.09
CA SER A 17 -22.89 4.76 -17.26
C SER A 17 -22.51 4.63 -15.79
N LYS A 18 -23.34 5.17 -14.89
CA LYS A 18 -23.14 5.00 -13.44
C LYS A 18 -23.02 3.51 -13.07
N GLU A 19 -23.79 2.66 -13.73
CA GLU A 19 -23.72 1.20 -13.60
C GLU A 19 -22.35 0.63 -14.00
N GLN A 20 -21.77 1.05 -15.13
CA GLN A 20 -20.44 0.59 -15.55
C GLN A 20 -19.32 1.04 -14.59
N ARG A 21 -19.50 2.20 -13.94
CA ARG A 21 -18.59 2.66 -12.88
C ARG A 21 -18.76 1.87 -11.58
N GLN A 22 -20.00 1.50 -11.26
CA GLN A 22 -20.36 0.71 -10.08
C GLN A 22 -19.91 -0.75 -10.22
N GLU A 23 -20.06 -1.33 -11.42
CA GLU A 23 -19.60 -2.68 -11.76
C GLU A 23 -18.07 -2.79 -11.73
N LYS A 24 -17.34 -1.74 -12.17
CA LYS A 24 -15.88 -1.68 -11.99
C LYS A 24 -15.46 -1.54 -10.52
N ARG A 25 -16.24 -0.82 -9.69
CA ARG A 25 -16.01 -0.75 -8.24
C ARG A 25 -16.24 -2.10 -7.57
N MET A 26 -17.26 -2.86 -7.99
CA MET A 26 -17.51 -4.20 -7.46
C MET A 26 -16.51 -5.26 -7.94
N LYS A 27 -15.93 -5.11 -9.14
CA LYS A 27 -14.83 -5.98 -9.60
C LYS A 27 -13.50 -5.76 -8.87
N LEU A 28 -13.40 -4.75 -8.00
CA LEU A 28 -12.27 -4.58 -7.08
C LEU A 28 -12.53 -5.18 -5.68
N TYR A 29 -13.64 -5.90 -5.50
CA TYR A 29 -13.89 -6.67 -4.30
C TYR A 29 -13.28 -8.05 -4.48
N ARG A 30 -12.12 -8.29 -3.86
CA ARG A 30 -11.61 -9.65 -3.65
C ARG A 30 -12.27 -10.16 -2.36
N PRO A 31 -13.07 -11.24 -2.39
CA PRO A 31 -13.53 -11.86 -1.16
C PRO A 31 -12.31 -12.39 -0.37
N ASP A 32 -12.26 -12.04 0.90
CA ASP A 32 -11.23 -12.44 1.86
C ASP A 32 -11.51 -13.91 2.26
N PRO A 33 -10.55 -14.85 2.16
CA PRO A 33 -10.82 -16.29 2.32
C PRO A 33 -11.02 -16.75 3.78
N LEU A 34 -11.38 -15.86 4.70
CA LEU A 34 -11.33 -16.10 6.16
C LEU A 34 -12.65 -15.81 6.87
N ASP A 35 -13.78 -16.22 6.30
CA ASP A 35 -15.13 -16.10 6.89
C ASP A 35 -15.36 -16.86 8.22
N SER A 36 -14.32 -17.43 8.86
CA SER A 36 -14.46 -18.21 10.10
C SER A 36 -13.53 -17.83 11.25
N MET A 37 -12.74 -16.76 11.15
CA MET A 37 -11.81 -16.38 12.24
C MET A 37 -12.10 -14.95 12.72
N ALA A 38 -12.34 -14.85 14.03
CA ALA A 38 -12.59 -13.64 14.82
C ALA A 38 -12.13 -12.32 14.18
N GLU A 39 -13.09 -11.40 13.98
CA GLU A 39 -12.90 -9.99 13.58
C GLU A 39 -11.56 -9.65 12.92
N PHE A 40 -11.31 -10.21 11.73
CA PHE A 40 -10.17 -9.76 10.94
C PHE A 40 -10.43 -8.32 10.49
N LYS A 41 -9.90 -7.36 11.25
CA LYS A 41 -9.99 -5.95 10.89
C LYS A 41 -9.00 -5.69 9.76
N TYR A 42 -9.52 -5.73 8.53
CA TYR A 42 -8.77 -5.41 7.34
C TYR A 42 -8.35 -3.93 7.36
N TYR A 43 -7.06 -3.68 7.58
CA TYR A 43 -6.47 -2.35 7.52
C TYR A 43 -5.94 -2.10 6.11
N ALA A 44 -6.70 -1.34 5.32
CA ALA A 44 -6.24 -0.79 4.06
C ALA A 44 -6.24 0.72 4.10
N ILE A 45 -5.21 1.32 3.50
CA ILE A 45 -5.12 2.76 3.26
C ILE A 45 -5.05 3.00 1.75
N ASN A 46 -5.79 4.01 1.28
CA ASN A 46 -5.66 4.46 -0.09
C ASN A 46 -4.37 5.27 -0.22
N LEU A 47 -3.41 4.76 -0.98
CA LEU A 47 -2.20 5.51 -1.28
C LEU A 47 -2.53 6.71 -2.18
N PRO A 48 -1.91 7.88 -1.97
CA PRO A 48 -2.12 9.03 -2.84
C PRO A 48 -1.74 8.69 -4.30
N GLY A 49 -2.55 9.06 -5.29
CA GLY A 49 -2.23 8.81 -6.71
C GLY A 49 -0.95 9.50 -7.21
N ARG A 50 -0.41 10.44 -6.42
CA ARG A 50 0.88 11.11 -6.64
C ARG A 50 2.08 10.38 -6.00
N LEU A 51 1.85 9.34 -5.20
CA LEU A 51 2.92 8.57 -4.58
C LEU A 51 3.75 7.91 -5.69
N LYS A 52 5.06 8.19 -5.71
CA LYS A 52 5.99 7.65 -6.71
C LYS A 52 6.92 6.58 -6.13
N MET A 53 7.16 6.62 -4.83
CA MET A 53 8.13 5.78 -4.15
C MET A 53 7.72 5.64 -2.68
N VAL A 54 8.09 4.51 -2.08
CA VAL A 54 8.05 4.27 -0.63
C VAL A 54 9.44 3.80 -0.23
N LYS A 55 10.01 4.37 0.82
CA LYS A 55 11.27 3.90 1.40
C LYS A 55 10.93 2.88 2.48
N LEU A 56 11.37 1.65 2.31
CA LEU A 56 11.15 0.56 3.25
C LEU A 56 12.48 0.13 3.86
N LEU A 57 12.54 0.07 5.18
CA LEU A 57 13.59 -0.60 5.91
C LEU A 57 13.01 -1.87 6.55
N ILE A 58 13.58 -3.02 6.21
CA ILE A 58 13.16 -4.29 6.79
C ILE A 58 14.12 -4.64 7.92
N LEU A 59 13.58 -4.83 9.12
CA LEU A 59 14.32 -5.29 10.29
C LEU A 59 13.82 -6.68 10.67
N SER A 60 14.75 -7.59 10.91
CA SER A 60 14.44 -8.98 11.25
C SER A 60 15.37 -9.49 12.33
N ASP A 61 14.89 -10.45 13.13
CA ASP A 61 15.65 -11.16 14.15
C ASP A 61 16.43 -10.21 15.08
N LEU A 62 15.71 -9.24 15.64
CA LEU A 62 16.30 -8.23 16.51
C LEU A 62 16.63 -8.78 17.91
N HIS A 63 15.92 -9.82 18.36
CA HIS A 63 16.15 -10.50 19.63
C HIS A 63 16.24 -9.52 20.81
N LEU A 64 15.36 -8.51 20.86
CA LEU A 64 15.36 -7.52 21.94
C LEU A 64 15.10 -8.20 23.28
N GLY A 65 16.07 -8.15 24.18
CA GLY A 65 16.04 -8.86 25.47
C GLY A 65 17.21 -9.83 25.62
N ASN A 66 17.73 -10.36 24.51
CA ASN A 66 18.92 -11.20 24.51
C ASN A 66 20.15 -10.40 24.99
N PRO A 67 20.99 -10.91 25.93
CA PRO A 67 22.19 -10.21 26.38
C PRO A 67 23.21 -9.92 25.28
N SER A 68 23.16 -10.69 24.18
CA SER A 68 24.00 -10.50 23.00
C SER A 68 23.42 -9.46 22.02
N CYS A 69 22.18 -8.99 22.22
CA CYS A 69 21.57 -7.99 21.37
C CYS A 69 22.25 -6.62 21.56
N SER A 70 22.73 -6.04 20.47
CA SER A 70 23.41 -4.75 20.52
C SER A 70 22.43 -3.57 20.49
N LEU A 71 21.98 -3.14 21.67
CA LEU A 71 21.10 -1.97 21.81
C LEU A 71 21.71 -0.68 21.23
N LYS A 72 23.04 -0.56 21.20
CA LYS A 72 23.74 0.57 20.59
C LYS A 72 23.45 0.66 19.09
N HIS A 73 23.57 -0.46 18.36
CA HIS A 73 23.30 -0.50 16.92
C HIS A 73 21.82 -0.31 16.64
N PHE A 74 20.95 -0.94 17.44
CA PHE A 74 19.50 -0.74 17.30
C PHE A 74 19.10 0.73 17.45
N ARG A 75 19.63 1.45 18.46
CA ARG A 75 19.40 2.89 18.62
C ARG A 75 19.93 3.72 17.45
N ALA A 76 21.05 3.32 16.83
CA ALA A 76 21.56 4.00 15.65
C ALA A 76 20.61 3.83 14.45
N VAL A 77 20.05 2.63 14.27
CA VAL A 77 19.02 2.36 13.25
C VAL A 77 17.77 3.19 13.51
N LEU A 78 17.30 3.28 14.76
CA LEU A 78 16.14 4.12 15.10
C LEU A 78 16.38 5.59 14.73
N ARG A 79 17.58 6.12 14.99
CA ARG A 79 17.95 7.50 14.58
C ARG A 79 17.97 7.66 13.06
N TYR A 80 18.46 6.67 12.32
CA TYR A 80 18.45 6.67 10.86
C TYR A 80 17.01 6.71 10.32
N VAL A 81 16.13 5.86 10.83
CA VAL A 81 14.70 5.84 10.46
C VAL A 81 14.05 7.18 10.75
N GLN A 82 14.28 7.74 11.95
CA GLN A 82 13.70 9.03 12.35
C GLN A 82 14.23 10.22 11.55
N SER A 83 15.40 10.08 10.91
CA SER A 83 15.99 11.16 10.09
C SER A 83 15.28 11.35 8.75
N ASP A 84 14.48 10.36 8.31
CA ASP A 84 13.76 10.40 7.04
C ASP A 84 12.26 10.13 7.27
N PRO A 85 11.39 11.16 7.24
CA PRO A 85 9.96 11.00 7.50
C PRO A 85 9.22 10.20 6.42
N GLU A 86 9.87 9.91 5.28
CA GLU A 86 9.30 9.07 4.20
C GLU A 86 9.70 7.60 4.34
N MET A 87 10.47 7.25 5.38
CA MET A 87 10.90 5.88 5.66
C MET A 87 9.93 5.15 6.57
N TYR A 88 9.50 3.98 6.12
CA TYR A 88 8.68 3.06 6.89
C TYR A 88 9.49 1.82 7.24
N VAL A 89 9.27 1.30 8.44
CA VAL A 89 9.94 0.09 8.92
C VAL A 89 8.97 -1.07 8.89
N ILE A 90 9.42 -2.19 8.33
CA ILE A 90 8.74 -3.48 8.45
C ILE A 90 9.56 -4.31 9.43
N PHE A 91 8.94 -4.68 10.54
CA PHE A 91 9.50 -5.68 11.47
C PHE A 91 9.03 -7.07 11.05
N ASN A 92 9.96 -8.01 10.96
CA ASN A 92 9.66 -9.39 10.57
C ASN A 92 10.44 -10.37 11.44
N GLY A 93 9.79 -11.37 12.04
CA GLY A 93 10.47 -12.38 12.88
C GLY A 93 11.09 -11.81 14.17
N ASP A 94 11.12 -12.64 15.22
CA ASP A 94 11.88 -12.53 16.47
C ASP A 94 12.31 -11.13 16.92
N LEU A 95 11.33 -10.23 17.04
CA LEU A 95 11.56 -8.85 17.46
C LEU A 95 12.06 -8.78 18.91
N ALA A 96 11.42 -9.55 19.78
CA ALA A 96 11.69 -9.59 21.20
C ALA A 96 11.97 -11.04 21.61
N GLU A 97 12.91 -11.20 22.53
CA GLU A 97 13.29 -12.48 23.10
C GLU A 97 13.15 -12.40 24.62
N CYS A 98 12.51 -13.41 25.21
CA CYS A 98 12.45 -13.57 26.65
C CYS A 98 13.54 -14.55 27.06
N VAL A 99 14.58 -14.04 27.71
CA VAL A 99 15.60 -14.82 28.43
C VAL A 99 15.24 -14.94 29.90
#